data_AF-A0A1F9SQL9-F1
#
_entry.id   AF-A0A1F9SQL9-F1
#
_cell.length_a   1.000
_cell.length_b   1.000
_cell.length_c   1.000
_cell.angle_alpha   90.00
_cell.angle_beta   90.00
_cell.angle_gamma   90.00
#
_symmetry.space_group_name_H-M   'P 1'
#
loop_
_entity.id
_entity.type
_entity.pdbx_description
1 polymer ?
#
loop_
_entity_poly.entity_id
_entity_poly.type
_entity_poly.pdbx_seq_one_letter_code
_entity_poly.pdbx_strand_id
1 'polypeptide(L)'
;MKKLPNYAPLVMALLLAAAQGCGRKPGTLPPGARLETYSFNVATSLEDRIIPVPAALLEYFRKEDKKPGYAAYVPTPEDKALVVAYLRLLPPVYERILAERCVGIYFIEGLIGNGVTSWVIGPGDEVYFYIVLNPAGLRDGLSVTLTERERSCFVPRAGWDVLVDGGTKYKGLLYSLFHEATHGLDYAEGISPYTDDTMPHAYWPERGISDDFFFNTWNDYSKPREGAGFPGRDRITFYGLGGGPKLDITEAPALYKGLGGSGFASLYGARTWAEDLAELATFDVLTRKLGQPYLIFIQTPAGVSPLEPMRGTAGVRAAEVMEYLEEIK
;
A
#
# COMPACT_ATOMS: atom_id res chain seq x y z
N MET A 1 -69.27 -12.13 7.64
CA MET A 1 -68.97 -10.72 7.97
C MET A 1 -67.52 -10.58 8.42
N LYS A 2 -66.64 -10.13 7.52
CA LYS A 2 -65.44 -9.31 7.80
C LYS A 2 -64.98 -8.81 6.43
N LYS A 3 -65.14 -7.50 6.21
CA LYS A 3 -64.86 -6.78 4.97
C LYS A 3 -63.34 -6.61 4.82
N LEU A 4 -62.79 -6.90 3.64
CA LEU A 4 -61.51 -6.38 3.17
C LEU A 4 -61.79 -5.34 2.08
N PRO A 5 -61.17 -4.15 2.10
CA PRO A 5 -61.40 -3.15 1.08
C PRO A 5 -60.51 -3.37 -0.15
N ASN A 6 -61.16 -3.15 -1.30
CA ASN A 6 -60.62 -2.92 -2.64
C ASN A 6 -59.41 -1.99 -2.67
N TYR A 7 -58.46 -2.24 -3.58
CA TYR A 7 -58.10 -1.30 -4.66
C TYR A 7 -57.42 -2.07 -5.81
N ALA A 8 -58.05 -2.00 -6.99
CA ALA A 8 -57.45 -2.10 -8.32
C ALA A 8 -57.99 -0.86 -9.10
N PRO A 9 -57.38 -0.35 -10.19
CA PRO A 9 -56.61 -1.08 -11.21
C PRO A 9 -55.43 -0.31 -11.89
N LEU A 10 -54.78 -1.02 -12.83
CA LEU A 10 -54.13 -0.56 -14.09
C LEU A 10 -53.22 0.68 -14.09
N VAL A 11 -51.98 0.55 -14.61
CA VAL A 11 -51.58 0.99 -15.97
C VAL A 11 -50.24 0.34 -16.33
N MET A 12 -50.16 -0.12 -17.58
CA MET A 12 -49.04 -0.75 -18.27
C MET A 12 -48.38 0.29 -19.21
N ALA A 13 -47.04 0.44 -19.13
CA ALA A 13 -46.15 0.98 -20.17
C ALA A 13 -44.71 0.66 -19.74
N LEU A 14 -44.04 -0.40 -20.21
CA LEU A 14 -43.33 -0.57 -21.49
C LEU A 14 -42.28 0.52 -21.83
N LEU A 15 -41.04 0.03 -21.94
CA LEU A 15 -39.91 0.45 -22.81
C LEU A 15 -38.76 1.27 -22.20
N LEU A 16 -37.62 0.57 -22.14
CA LEU A 16 -36.25 1.00 -22.43
C LEU A 16 -35.68 2.25 -21.75
N ALA A 17 -34.76 2.00 -20.81
CA ALA A 17 -33.42 2.58 -20.89
C ALA A 17 -32.40 1.62 -20.25
N ALA A 18 -32.13 0.51 -20.94
CA ALA A 18 -30.83 -0.14 -20.82
C ALA A 18 -29.81 0.74 -21.54
N ALA A 19 -29.22 1.70 -20.82
CA ALA A 19 -28.06 2.49 -21.24
C ALA A 19 -27.53 3.36 -20.09
N GLN A 20 -27.00 2.76 -19.02
CA GLN A 20 -26.09 3.45 -18.10
C GLN A 20 -24.89 2.55 -17.79
N GLY A 21 -24.24 2.09 -18.85
CA GLY A 21 -22.95 1.40 -18.82
C GLY A 21 -21.85 2.19 -19.54
N CYS A 22 -21.99 3.52 -19.61
CA CYS A 22 -20.87 4.41 -19.95
C CYS A 22 -20.56 5.21 -18.71
N GLY A 23 -19.57 4.76 -17.93
CA GLY A 23 -19.05 5.53 -16.80
C GLY A 23 -18.66 6.91 -17.30
N ARG A 24 -19.44 7.94 -16.94
CA ARG A 24 -19.05 9.32 -17.24
C ARG A 24 -17.74 9.57 -16.49
N LYS A 25 -16.72 10.03 -17.21
CA LYS A 25 -15.51 10.55 -16.57
C LYS A 25 -15.92 11.55 -15.48
N PRO A 26 -15.23 11.54 -14.33
CA PRO A 26 -15.51 12.53 -13.29
C PRO A 26 -15.39 13.94 -13.87
N GLY A 27 -15.98 14.92 -13.16
CA GLY A 27 -15.73 16.33 -13.46
C GLY A 27 -14.24 16.70 -13.26
N THR A 28 -13.95 17.98 -13.06
CA THR A 28 -12.57 18.43 -12.86
C THR A 28 -11.91 17.71 -11.66
N LEU A 29 -10.82 16.97 -11.92
CA LEU A 29 -10.02 16.32 -10.89
C LEU A 29 -9.38 17.36 -9.95
N PRO A 30 -9.13 17.02 -8.66
CA PRO A 30 -8.44 17.92 -7.75
C PRO A 30 -7.02 18.23 -8.27
N PRO A 31 -6.42 19.39 -7.94
CA PRO A 31 -5.10 19.76 -8.44
C PRO A 31 -4.03 18.68 -8.28
N GLY A 32 -3.90 18.05 -7.10
CA GLY A 32 -2.90 17.00 -6.85
C GLY A 32 -3.11 15.69 -7.62
N ALA A 33 -4.21 15.55 -8.35
CA ALA A 33 -4.52 14.38 -9.17
C ALA A 33 -4.33 14.65 -10.68
N ARG A 34 -3.69 15.78 -11.05
CA ARG A 34 -3.57 16.22 -12.45
C ARG A 34 -2.12 16.50 -12.81
N LEU A 35 -1.62 15.85 -13.86
CA LEU A 35 -0.20 15.89 -14.25
C LEU A 35 0.28 17.31 -14.54
N GLU A 36 -0.56 18.16 -15.13
CA GLU A 36 -0.19 19.54 -15.49
C GLU A 36 0.12 20.44 -14.28
N THR A 37 -0.19 19.99 -13.06
CA THR A 37 0.16 20.71 -11.82
C THR A 37 1.56 20.40 -11.31
N TYR A 38 2.23 19.40 -11.90
CA TYR A 38 3.58 18.98 -11.57
C TYR A 38 4.53 19.45 -12.68
N SER A 39 5.77 19.80 -12.31
CA SER A 39 6.84 20.11 -13.27
C SER A 39 7.46 18.82 -13.84
N PHE A 40 6.61 17.91 -14.33
CA PHE A 40 7.04 16.62 -14.84
C PHE A 40 7.56 16.73 -16.27
N ASN A 41 8.70 16.10 -16.52
CA ASN A 41 9.24 15.90 -17.85
C ASN A 41 9.89 14.52 -17.88
N VAL A 42 9.42 13.63 -18.75
CA VAL A 42 9.92 12.25 -18.85
C VAL A 42 11.41 12.17 -19.16
N ALA A 43 11.98 13.21 -19.81
CA ALA A 43 13.40 13.26 -20.14
C ALA A 43 14.29 13.62 -18.93
N THR A 44 13.74 14.10 -17.81
CA THR A 44 14.54 14.34 -16.60
C THR A 44 14.85 13.02 -15.92
N SER A 45 16.04 12.90 -15.31
CA SER A 45 16.36 11.70 -14.54
C SER A 45 15.44 11.56 -13.33
N LEU A 46 15.21 10.33 -12.85
CA LEU A 46 14.45 10.13 -11.62
C LEU A 46 15.10 10.82 -10.42
N GLU A 47 16.43 10.88 -10.38
CA GLU A 47 17.20 11.57 -9.33
C GLU A 47 16.89 13.08 -9.28
N ASP A 48 16.73 13.71 -10.45
CA ASP A 48 16.34 15.12 -10.55
C ASP A 48 14.89 15.39 -10.12
N ARG A 49 14.06 14.34 -10.03
CA ARG A 49 12.69 14.39 -9.53
C ARG A 49 12.59 14.11 -8.02
N ILE A 50 13.72 13.81 -7.36
CA ILE A 50 13.81 13.76 -5.90
C ILE A 50 14.07 15.18 -5.40
N ILE A 51 13.00 15.90 -5.09
CA ILE A 51 13.03 17.33 -4.75
C ILE A 51 12.16 17.61 -3.52
N PRO A 52 12.24 18.81 -2.91
CA PRO A 52 11.31 19.18 -1.85
C PRO A 52 9.86 19.05 -2.32
N VAL A 53 8.99 18.60 -1.41
CA VAL A 53 7.55 18.47 -1.69
C VAL A 53 6.96 19.80 -2.18
N PRO A 54 6.15 19.83 -3.26
CA PRO A 54 5.44 21.03 -3.67
C PRO A 54 4.56 21.59 -2.54
N ALA A 55 4.55 22.91 -2.36
CA ALA A 55 3.85 23.55 -1.24
C ALA A 55 2.35 23.22 -1.18
N ALA A 56 1.69 23.14 -2.35
CA ALA A 56 0.28 22.75 -2.43
C ALA A 56 0.04 21.30 -1.99
N LEU A 57 0.97 20.39 -2.30
CA LEU A 57 0.89 18.99 -1.88
C LEU A 57 1.14 18.84 -0.38
N LEU A 58 2.11 19.56 0.17
CA LEU A 58 2.33 19.59 1.62
C LEU A 58 1.09 20.09 2.38
N GLU A 59 0.45 21.14 1.88
CA GLU A 59 -0.76 21.68 2.50
C GLU A 59 -1.95 20.72 2.41
N TYR A 60 -2.06 19.97 1.31
CA TYR A 60 -3.01 18.88 1.18
C TYR A 60 -2.81 17.84 2.31
N PHE A 61 -1.60 17.31 2.50
CA PHE A 61 -1.33 16.33 3.56
C PHE A 61 -1.59 16.89 4.96
N ARG A 62 -1.20 18.14 5.24
CA ARG A 62 -1.49 18.80 6.54
C ARG A 62 -2.98 18.81 6.85
N LYS A 63 -3.80 19.09 5.83
CA LYS A 63 -5.25 19.19 5.96
C LYS A 63 -5.90 17.81 6.11
N GLU A 64 -5.58 16.88 5.21
CA GLU A 64 -6.19 15.54 5.22
C GLU A 64 -5.86 14.77 6.49
N ASP A 65 -4.60 14.79 6.91
CA ASP A 65 -4.16 14.08 8.12
C ASP A 65 -4.42 14.87 9.41
N LYS A 66 -4.89 16.12 9.30
CA LYS A 66 -5.06 17.05 10.42
C LYS A 66 -3.75 17.23 11.21
N LYS A 67 -2.63 17.30 10.50
CA LYS A 67 -1.27 17.42 11.02
C LYS A 67 -0.62 18.72 10.54
N PRO A 68 -0.91 19.89 11.16
CA PRO A 68 -0.30 21.16 10.76
C PRO A 68 1.23 21.19 10.93
N GLY A 69 1.77 20.28 11.76
CA GLY A 69 3.21 20.18 12.02
C GLY A 69 4.04 19.49 10.94
N TYR A 70 3.42 18.93 9.89
CA TYR A 70 4.19 18.41 8.75
C TYR A 70 5.05 19.50 8.12
N ALA A 71 6.28 19.16 7.76
CA ALA A 71 7.22 20.09 7.16
C ALA A 71 7.86 19.49 5.91
N ALA A 72 8.19 20.34 4.95
CA ALA A 72 8.99 19.92 3.80
C ALA A 72 10.38 19.51 4.28
N TYR A 73 10.84 18.35 3.83
CA TYR A 73 12.24 17.95 3.96
C TYR A 73 12.95 18.24 2.63
N VAL A 74 14.17 18.77 2.71
CA VAL A 74 15.01 19.04 1.53
C VAL A 74 16.01 17.91 1.38
N PRO A 75 15.87 17.02 0.38
CA PRO A 75 16.79 15.89 0.20
C PRO A 75 18.21 16.37 -0.09
N THR A 76 19.17 15.84 0.67
CA THR A 76 20.61 16.02 0.41
C THR A 76 21.04 15.16 -0.79
N PRO A 77 22.20 15.44 -1.41
CA PRO A 77 22.77 14.56 -2.45
C PRO A 77 22.91 13.11 -1.97
N GLU A 78 23.27 12.89 -0.70
CA GLU A 78 23.39 11.57 -0.10
C GLU A 78 22.04 10.85 0.00
N ASP A 79 20.96 11.57 0.34
CA ASP A 79 19.61 11.00 0.39
C ASP A 79 19.16 10.58 -1.02
N LYS A 80 19.38 11.43 -2.02
CA LYS A 80 19.06 11.13 -3.42
C LYS A 80 19.81 9.90 -3.91
N ALA A 81 21.12 9.85 -3.66
CA ALA A 81 21.96 8.72 -4.03
C ALA A 81 21.49 7.43 -3.35
N LEU A 82 21.07 7.48 -2.09
CA LEU A 82 20.54 6.34 -1.36
C LEU A 82 19.21 5.83 -1.95
N VAL A 83 18.28 6.73 -2.28
CA VAL A 83 17.02 6.39 -2.95
C VAL A 83 17.29 5.67 -4.28
N VAL A 84 18.14 6.26 -5.14
CA VAL A 84 18.50 5.66 -6.43
C VAL A 84 19.20 4.31 -6.24
N ALA A 85 20.11 4.21 -5.27
CA ALA A 85 20.80 2.95 -4.97
C ALA A 85 19.83 1.84 -4.52
N TYR A 86 18.80 2.18 -3.74
CA TYR A 86 17.79 1.23 -3.31
C TYR A 86 16.85 0.85 -4.45
N LEU A 87 16.40 1.78 -5.28
CA LEU A 87 15.58 1.46 -6.46
C LEU A 87 16.25 0.48 -7.41
N ARG A 88 17.57 0.58 -7.59
CA ARG A 88 18.35 -0.38 -8.40
C ARG A 88 18.37 -1.81 -7.84
N LEU A 89 17.92 -2.02 -6.61
CA LEU A 89 17.78 -3.36 -6.03
C LEU A 89 16.46 -4.02 -6.42
N LEU A 90 15.46 -3.26 -6.89
CA LEU A 90 14.20 -3.80 -7.38
C LEU A 90 14.38 -4.48 -8.76
N PRO A 91 13.41 -5.28 -9.22
CA PRO A 91 13.38 -5.77 -10.60
C PRO A 91 13.39 -4.62 -11.64
N PRO A 92 13.93 -4.84 -12.85
CA PRO A 92 14.07 -3.79 -13.86
C PRO A 92 12.78 -3.05 -14.26
N VAL A 93 11.62 -3.72 -14.17
CA VAL A 93 10.31 -3.10 -14.45
C VAL A 93 10.09 -1.84 -13.60
N TYR A 94 10.52 -1.84 -12.33
CA TYR A 94 10.34 -0.69 -11.44
C TYR A 94 11.11 0.52 -11.93
N GLU A 95 12.38 0.35 -12.33
CA GLU A 95 13.21 1.45 -12.83
C GLU A 95 12.58 2.10 -14.07
N ARG A 96 12.09 1.28 -14.99
CA ARG A 96 11.40 1.74 -16.21
C ARG A 96 10.13 2.52 -15.88
N ILE A 97 9.23 1.94 -15.08
CA ILE A 97 7.96 2.57 -14.75
C ILE A 97 8.15 3.82 -13.89
N LEU A 98 9.10 3.85 -12.96
CA LEU A 98 9.44 5.06 -12.22
C LEU A 98 9.99 6.14 -13.16
N ALA A 99 10.84 5.79 -14.13
CA ALA A 99 11.35 6.75 -15.10
C ALA A 99 10.23 7.32 -15.99
N GLU A 100 9.26 6.50 -16.39
CA GLU A 100 8.19 6.88 -17.32
C GLU A 100 7.00 7.57 -16.63
N ARG A 101 6.64 7.14 -15.41
CA ARG A 101 5.35 7.46 -14.77
C ARG A 101 5.46 8.10 -13.37
N CYS A 102 6.64 8.10 -12.73
CA CYS A 102 6.82 8.78 -11.44
C CYS A 102 7.09 10.28 -11.64
N VAL A 103 6.14 11.11 -11.22
CA VAL A 103 6.20 12.57 -11.36
C VAL A 103 7.12 13.22 -10.32
N GLY A 104 7.36 12.52 -9.20
CA GLY A 104 8.30 12.94 -8.18
C GLY A 104 8.33 12.03 -6.95
N ILE A 105 9.46 12.06 -6.27
CA ILE A 105 9.67 11.43 -4.97
C ILE A 105 9.96 12.53 -3.97
N TYR A 106 9.11 12.63 -2.95
CA TYR A 106 9.11 13.72 -1.99
C TYR A 106 9.29 13.19 -0.57
N PHE A 107 9.66 14.09 0.34
CA PHE A 107 9.78 13.77 1.76
C PHE A 107 9.02 14.79 2.61
N ILE A 108 8.25 14.29 3.57
CA ILE A 108 7.52 15.10 4.55
C ILE A 108 7.99 14.70 5.95
N GLU A 109 8.62 15.62 6.67
CA GLU A 109 9.01 15.39 8.05
C GLU A 109 7.76 15.26 8.94
N GLY A 110 7.74 14.22 9.76
CA GLY A 110 6.63 13.91 10.65
C GLY A 110 5.45 13.20 9.98
N LEU A 111 5.55 12.81 8.70
CA LEU A 111 4.53 12.05 7.98
C LEU A 111 4.02 10.86 8.81
N ILE A 112 2.71 10.62 8.83
CA ILE A 112 2.14 9.43 9.47
C ILE A 112 2.52 8.23 8.62
N GLY A 113 3.04 7.19 9.27
CA GLY A 113 3.53 6.01 8.57
C GLY A 113 4.86 6.24 7.88
N ASN A 114 5.15 5.34 6.94
CA ASN A 114 6.46 5.19 6.32
C ASN A 114 6.55 5.81 4.91
N GLY A 115 5.42 5.87 4.21
CA GLY A 115 5.26 6.47 2.90
C GLY A 115 3.79 6.49 2.47
N VAL A 116 3.54 7.16 1.35
CA VAL A 116 2.27 7.16 0.61
C VAL A 116 2.58 7.32 -0.88
N THR A 117 1.91 6.54 -1.71
CA THR A 117 1.90 6.68 -3.17
C THR A 117 0.51 7.05 -3.63
N SER A 118 0.42 8.01 -4.53
CA SER A 118 -0.87 8.47 -5.03
C SER A 118 -0.83 8.71 -6.53
N TRP A 119 -1.97 8.48 -7.15
CA TRP A 119 -2.20 8.57 -8.59
C TRP A 119 -2.32 10.02 -9.08
N VAL A 120 -1.98 10.21 -10.34
CA VAL A 120 -2.05 11.47 -11.08
C VAL A 120 -2.50 11.15 -12.49
N ILE A 121 -3.52 11.84 -13.01
CA ILE A 121 -4.00 11.62 -14.37
C ILE A 121 -3.29 12.57 -15.34
N GLY A 122 -2.72 12.01 -16.40
CA GLY A 122 -2.03 12.71 -17.47
C GLY A 122 -2.81 12.77 -18.77
N PRO A 123 -2.16 13.24 -19.86
CA PRO A 123 -2.73 13.22 -21.21
C PRO A 123 -3.21 11.82 -21.60
N GLY A 124 -4.34 11.74 -22.32
CA GLY A 124 -4.88 10.45 -22.76
C GLY A 124 -5.41 9.56 -21.64
N ASP A 125 -5.67 10.13 -20.46
CA ASP A 125 -6.07 9.42 -19.23
C ASP A 125 -5.03 8.43 -18.69
N GLU A 126 -3.76 8.56 -19.13
CA GLU A 126 -2.68 7.75 -18.60
C GLU A 126 -2.46 8.02 -17.11
N VAL A 127 -2.25 6.96 -16.34
CA VAL A 127 -2.02 7.03 -14.90
C VAL A 127 -0.52 7.21 -14.62
N TYR A 128 -0.21 8.28 -13.92
CA TYR A 128 1.08 8.62 -13.33
C TYR A 128 0.96 8.54 -11.81
N PHE A 129 2.06 8.71 -11.09
CA PHE A 129 2.03 8.72 -9.64
C PHE A 129 3.16 9.56 -9.04
N TYR A 130 3.00 9.95 -7.78
CA TYR A 130 4.10 10.44 -6.94
C TYR A 130 4.24 9.58 -5.70
N ILE A 131 5.45 9.61 -5.12
CA ILE A 131 5.76 8.94 -3.86
C ILE A 131 6.11 10.00 -2.82
N VAL A 132 5.54 9.90 -1.62
CA VAL A 132 5.93 10.69 -0.44
C VAL A 132 6.45 9.76 0.63
N LEU A 133 7.63 10.05 1.16
CA LEU A 133 8.29 9.21 2.16
C LEU A 133 8.50 9.96 3.47
N ASN A 134 8.51 9.21 4.57
CA ASN A 134 8.93 9.75 5.87
C ASN A 134 10.48 9.77 5.93
N PRO A 135 11.13 10.94 6.11
CA PRO A 135 12.59 11.04 6.16
C PRO A 135 13.21 10.33 7.37
N ALA A 136 12.44 9.90 8.37
CA ALA A 136 12.94 9.00 9.41
C ALA A 136 13.56 7.72 8.83
N GLY A 137 13.01 7.20 7.72
CA GLY A 137 13.56 6.03 7.01
C GLY A 137 14.97 6.23 6.46
N LEU A 138 15.41 7.47 6.23
CA LEU A 138 16.79 7.78 5.82
C LEU A 138 17.78 7.59 6.98
N ARG A 139 17.30 7.63 8.22
CA ARG A 139 18.12 7.55 9.44
C ARG A 139 18.07 6.16 10.05
N ASP A 140 16.87 5.68 10.30
CA ASP A 140 16.62 4.47 11.08
C ASP A 140 16.98 3.20 10.31
N GLY A 141 17.34 2.13 11.04
CA GLY A 141 17.57 0.80 10.47
C GLY A 141 16.26 0.12 10.09
N LEU A 142 16.31 -0.79 9.11
CA LEU A 142 15.13 -1.53 8.63
C LEU A 142 14.36 -2.24 9.77
N SER A 143 15.07 -2.96 10.65
CA SER A 143 14.47 -3.62 11.80
C SER A 143 13.73 -2.65 12.74
N VAL A 144 14.26 -1.45 12.93
CA VAL A 144 13.62 -0.41 13.77
C VAL A 144 12.32 0.04 13.12
N THR A 145 12.36 0.40 11.83
CA THR A 145 11.19 0.86 11.08
C THR A 145 10.07 -0.19 11.05
N LEU A 146 10.40 -1.46 10.80
CA LEU A 146 9.42 -2.54 10.80
C LEU A 146 8.88 -2.83 12.21
N THR A 147 9.73 -2.77 13.24
CA THR A 147 9.31 -2.95 14.64
C THR A 147 8.32 -1.87 15.06
N GLU A 148 8.60 -0.60 14.78
CA GLU A 148 7.70 0.51 15.14
C GLU A 148 6.38 0.44 14.37
N ARG A 149 6.40 0.00 13.11
CA ARG A 149 5.19 -0.31 12.35
C ARG A 149 4.34 -1.35 13.06
N GLU A 150 4.90 -2.52 13.39
CA GLU A 150 4.13 -3.61 14.01
C GLU A 150 3.64 -3.24 15.41
N ARG A 151 4.45 -2.54 16.22
CA ARG A 151 4.04 -2.05 17.54
C ARG A 151 2.85 -1.11 17.48
N SER A 152 2.73 -0.32 16.41
CA SER A 152 1.64 0.63 16.24
C SER A 152 0.24 -0.02 16.15
N CYS A 153 0.17 -1.33 15.94
CA CYS A 153 -1.09 -2.09 15.97
C CYS A 153 -1.69 -2.24 17.37
N PHE A 154 -0.88 -2.10 18.41
CA PHE A 154 -1.23 -2.59 19.73
C PHE A 154 -1.24 -1.52 20.80
N VAL A 155 -2.17 -1.65 21.74
CA VAL A 155 -2.10 -0.99 23.04
C VAL A 155 -1.02 -1.71 23.86
N PRO A 156 0.03 -1.02 24.34
CA PRO A 156 1.17 -1.66 25.00
C PRO A 156 0.83 -2.16 26.40
N ARG A 157 1.52 -3.24 26.82
CA ARG A 157 1.46 -3.81 28.18
C ARG A 157 2.86 -4.16 28.66
N ALA A 158 3.12 -3.99 29.96
CA ALA A 158 4.40 -4.34 30.55
C ALA A 158 4.71 -5.84 30.36
N GLY A 159 5.92 -6.17 29.91
CA GLY A 159 6.36 -7.55 29.67
C GLY A 159 5.91 -8.14 28.32
N TRP A 160 5.24 -7.36 27.48
CA TRP A 160 4.80 -7.76 26.14
C TRP A 160 5.42 -6.86 25.08
N ASP A 161 5.79 -7.44 23.93
CA ASP A 161 6.38 -6.69 22.83
C ASP A 161 6.24 -7.44 21.49
N VAL A 162 6.42 -6.72 20.39
CA VAL A 162 6.64 -7.28 19.06
C VAL A 162 7.86 -6.62 18.46
N LEU A 163 8.79 -7.43 17.96
CA LEU A 163 10.03 -6.99 17.33
C LEU A 163 10.13 -7.60 15.94
N VAL A 164 10.75 -6.89 15.00
CA VAL A 164 11.03 -7.41 13.66
C VAL A 164 12.52 -7.36 13.40
N ASP A 165 13.09 -8.50 13.01
CA ASP A 165 14.44 -8.58 12.46
C ASP A 165 14.37 -8.59 10.93
N GLY A 166 14.71 -7.44 10.35
CA GLY A 166 14.90 -7.20 8.92
C GLY A 166 16.39 -7.21 8.50
N GLY A 167 17.30 -7.55 9.41
CA GLY A 167 18.74 -7.41 9.23
C GLY A 167 19.27 -6.01 9.51
N THR A 168 20.59 -5.85 9.43
CA THR A 168 21.30 -4.61 9.83
C THR A 168 21.88 -3.84 8.64
N LYS A 169 21.79 -4.40 7.43
CA LYS A 169 22.43 -3.83 6.23
C LYS A 169 21.70 -2.61 5.68
N TYR A 170 20.37 -2.59 5.80
CA TYR A 170 19.53 -1.60 5.14
C TYR A 170 18.83 -0.67 6.14
N LYS A 171 18.54 0.54 5.67
CA LYS A 171 17.77 1.54 6.40
C LYS A 171 16.27 1.31 6.21
N GLY A 172 15.46 1.94 7.06
CA GLY A 172 14.00 1.94 6.96
C GLY A 172 13.48 2.35 5.59
N LEU A 173 14.21 3.25 4.90
CA LEU A 173 13.92 3.68 3.54
C LEU A 173 13.73 2.52 2.58
N LEU A 174 14.44 1.40 2.73
CA LEU A 174 14.31 0.26 1.83
C LEU A 174 12.87 -0.26 1.82
N TYR A 175 12.31 -0.46 3.02
CA TYR A 175 10.93 -0.91 3.17
C TYR A 175 9.96 0.08 2.56
N SER A 176 10.01 1.36 2.99
CA SER A 176 9.09 2.38 2.51
C SER A 176 9.14 2.50 1.00
N LEU A 177 10.34 2.57 0.43
CA LEU A 177 10.53 2.80 -0.99
C LEU A 177 10.07 1.62 -1.85
N PHE A 178 10.31 0.37 -1.41
CA PHE A 178 9.88 -0.81 -2.18
C PHE A 178 8.37 -0.98 -2.15
N HIS A 179 7.79 -0.76 -0.97
CA HIS A 179 6.35 -0.81 -0.77
C HIS A 179 5.66 0.25 -1.64
N GLU A 180 6.07 1.51 -1.51
CA GLU A 180 5.50 2.61 -2.29
C GLU A 180 5.75 2.49 -3.80
N ALA A 181 6.94 2.06 -4.21
CA ALA A 181 7.22 1.84 -5.63
C ALA A 181 6.34 0.73 -6.22
N THR A 182 5.92 -0.25 -5.42
CA THR A 182 5.00 -1.31 -5.86
C THR A 182 3.58 -0.77 -6.06
N HIS A 183 3.10 0.13 -5.21
CA HIS A 183 1.86 0.85 -5.48
C HIS A 183 1.96 1.69 -6.75
N GLY A 184 3.08 2.39 -6.97
CA GLY A 184 3.30 3.18 -8.17
C GLY A 184 3.26 2.32 -9.44
N LEU A 185 3.90 1.15 -9.39
CA LEU A 185 3.85 0.16 -10.46
C LEU A 185 2.43 -0.37 -10.68
N ASP A 186 1.69 -0.66 -9.61
CA ASP A 186 0.29 -1.11 -9.69
C ASP A 186 -0.63 -0.06 -10.30
N TYR A 187 -0.46 1.22 -9.94
CA TYR A 187 -1.21 2.31 -10.58
C TYR A 187 -0.95 2.42 -12.08
N ALA A 188 0.31 2.26 -12.50
CA ALA A 188 0.70 2.40 -13.89
C ALA A 188 0.27 1.22 -14.77
N GLU A 189 0.35 0.00 -14.23
CA GLU A 189 0.22 -1.24 -15.01
C GLU A 189 -1.06 -2.04 -14.71
N GLY A 190 -1.80 -1.68 -13.65
CA GLY A 190 -3.01 -2.39 -13.24
C GLY A 190 -2.73 -3.84 -12.87
N ILE A 191 -1.89 -4.08 -11.85
CA ILE A 191 -1.54 -5.43 -11.39
C ILE A 191 -2.70 -6.01 -10.61
N SER A 192 -3.17 -5.28 -9.59
CA SER A 192 -4.36 -5.61 -8.82
C SER A 192 -5.63 -5.13 -9.53
N PRO A 193 -6.83 -5.55 -9.09
CA PRO A 193 -8.06 -5.06 -9.71
C PRO A 193 -8.23 -3.54 -9.62
N TYR A 194 -7.71 -2.90 -8.57
CA TYR A 194 -7.47 -1.45 -8.48
C TYR A 194 -6.62 -1.13 -7.24
N THR A 195 -5.74 -0.14 -7.31
CA THR A 195 -4.80 0.14 -6.20
C THR A 195 -5.43 0.90 -5.02
N ASP A 196 -6.37 1.80 -5.30
CA ASP A 196 -6.98 2.69 -4.29
C ASP A 196 -8.44 3.02 -4.67
N ASP A 197 -9.33 2.98 -3.67
CA ASP A 197 -10.75 3.28 -3.82
C ASP A 197 -11.05 4.78 -3.97
N THR A 198 -10.06 5.66 -3.76
CA THR A 198 -10.17 7.09 -4.04
C THR A 198 -10.05 7.43 -5.52
N MET A 199 -9.42 6.56 -6.32
CA MET A 199 -9.28 6.77 -7.76
C MET A 199 -10.65 6.59 -8.43
N PRO A 200 -11.09 7.52 -9.28
CA PRO A 200 -12.35 7.35 -10.00
C PRO A 200 -12.34 6.08 -10.86
N HIS A 201 -13.43 5.32 -10.82
CA HIS A 201 -13.59 4.04 -11.55
C HIS A 201 -13.33 4.12 -13.07
N ALA A 202 -13.43 5.32 -13.65
CA ALA A 202 -13.10 5.56 -15.06
C ALA A 202 -11.60 5.37 -15.39
N TYR A 203 -10.73 5.34 -14.38
CA TYR A 203 -9.28 5.15 -14.51
C TYR A 203 -8.79 3.83 -13.90
N TRP A 204 -9.70 3.00 -13.41
CA TRP A 204 -9.33 1.65 -12.96
C TRP A 204 -8.93 0.80 -14.17
N PRO A 205 -8.02 -0.17 -14.00
CA PRO A 205 -7.75 -1.12 -15.07
C PRO A 205 -9.02 -1.88 -15.43
N GLU A 206 -9.27 -2.07 -16.74
CA GLU A 206 -10.43 -2.85 -17.20
C GLU A 206 -10.36 -4.31 -16.71
N ARG A 207 -9.13 -4.84 -16.63
CA ARG A 207 -8.80 -6.13 -16.03
C ARG A 207 -7.35 -6.07 -15.52
N GLY A 208 -7.12 -6.52 -14.29
CA GLY A 208 -5.78 -6.60 -13.73
C GLY A 208 -4.92 -7.66 -14.45
N ILE A 209 -3.62 -7.41 -14.59
CA ILE A 209 -2.70 -8.33 -15.28
C ILE A 209 -2.40 -9.60 -14.48
N SER A 210 -2.72 -9.63 -13.19
CA SER A 210 -2.55 -10.80 -12.31
C SER A 210 -3.70 -11.81 -12.38
N ASP A 211 -4.59 -11.69 -13.37
CA ASP A 211 -5.75 -12.58 -13.57
C ASP A 211 -6.56 -12.80 -12.28
N ASP A 212 -6.72 -14.05 -11.85
CA ASP A 212 -7.48 -14.44 -10.67
C ASP A 212 -6.62 -14.48 -9.39
N PHE A 213 -5.34 -14.10 -9.44
CA PHE A 213 -4.41 -14.20 -8.30
C PHE A 213 -4.99 -13.58 -7.03
N PHE A 214 -5.39 -12.31 -7.10
CA PHE A 214 -6.00 -11.63 -5.96
C PHE A 214 -7.38 -12.20 -5.64
N PHE A 215 -8.16 -12.57 -6.65
CA PHE A 215 -9.47 -13.18 -6.44
C PHE A 215 -9.42 -14.56 -5.82
N ASN A 216 -8.27 -15.24 -5.76
CA ASN A 216 -8.11 -16.48 -4.99
C ASN A 216 -8.03 -16.22 -3.47
N THR A 217 -7.58 -15.03 -3.07
CA THR A 217 -7.37 -14.65 -1.66
C THR A 217 -8.40 -13.63 -1.16
N TRP A 218 -8.95 -12.83 -2.05
CA TRP A 218 -9.82 -11.68 -1.77
C TRP A 218 -11.20 -11.86 -2.43
N ASN A 219 -12.26 -11.55 -1.67
CA ASN A 219 -13.63 -11.41 -2.17
C ASN A 219 -13.92 -9.96 -2.60
N ASP A 220 -13.25 -9.00 -1.98
CA ASP A 220 -13.38 -7.55 -2.20
C ASP A 220 -12.10 -6.87 -1.67
N TYR A 221 -11.91 -5.58 -1.96
CA TYR A 221 -10.70 -4.80 -1.68
C TYR A 221 -10.10 -5.03 -0.30
N SER A 222 -10.94 -5.07 0.74
CA SER A 222 -10.54 -5.28 2.14
C SER A 222 -11.15 -6.54 2.77
N LYS A 223 -11.83 -7.38 1.96
CA LYS A 223 -12.54 -8.58 2.44
C LYS A 223 -11.86 -9.85 1.90
N PRO A 224 -11.17 -10.64 2.74
CA PRO A 224 -10.56 -11.87 2.31
C PRO A 224 -11.62 -12.94 2.00
N ARG A 225 -11.21 -13.96 1.24
CA ARG A 225 -11.98 -15.19 1.07
C ARG A 225 -12.00 -16.02 2.34
N GLU A 226 -12.96 -16.94 2.40
CA GLU A 226 -12.98 -17.98 3.43
C GLU A 226 -11.66 -18.76 3.39
N GLY A 227 -11.05 -19.00 4.56
CA GLY A 227 -9.75 -19.63 4.68
C GLY A 227 -8.54 -18.68 4.65
N ALA A 228 -8.65 -17.50 4.03
CA ALA A 228 -7.59 -16.48 4.06
C ALA A 228 -7.70 -15.51 5.25
N GLY A 229 -8.92 -15.28 5.76
CA GLY A 229 -9.14 -14.46 6.95
C GLY A 229 -8.68 -15.12 8.26
N PHE A 230 -8.39 -14.32 9.28
CA PHE A 230 -8.06 -14.80 10.62
C PHE A 230 -8.67 -13.92 11.73
N PRO A 231 -8.91 -14.47 12.95
CA PRO A 231 -9.50 -13.71 14.05
C PRO A 231 -8.71 -12.45 14.39
N GLY A 232 -9.41 -11.31 14.51
CA GLY A 232 -8.82 -10.02 14.85
C GLY A 232 -8.28 -9.22 13.67
N ARG A 233 -8.24 -9.78 12.45
CA ARG A 233 -7.77 -9.09 11.24
C ARG A 233 -8.50 -7.76 10.98
N ASP A 234 -9.82 -7.74 11.14
CA ASP A 234 -10.70 -6.59 10.92
C ASP A 234 -10.47 -5.44 11.91
N ARG A 235 -9.78 -5.70 13.02
CA ARG A 235 -9.41 -4.69 14.03
C ARG A 235 -7.99 -4.16 13.84
N ILE A 236 -7.21 -4.67 12.89
CA ILE A 236 -5.86 -4.21 12.61
C ILE A 236 -5.90 -2.74 12.14
N THR A 237 -5.13 -1.91 12.81
CA THR A 237 -4.93 -0.49 12.51
C THR A 237 -3.45 -0.18 12.68
N PHE A 238 -2.90 0.77 11.92
CA PHE A 238 -1.51 1.19 12.05
C PHE A 238 -1.42 2.69 12.32
N TYR A 239 -0.37 3.11 13.02
CA TYR A 239 -0.02 4.51 13.23
C TYR A 239 -1.14 5.39 13.84
N GLY A 240 -2.07 4.79 14.58
CA GLY A 240 -3.24 5.48 15.14
C GLY A 240 -4.35 5.80 14.13
N LEU A 241 -4.21 5.39 12.87
CA LEU A 241 -5.24 5.55 11.84
C LEU A 241 -6.46 4.68 12.15
N GLY A 242 -7.63 5.12 11.67
CA GLY A 242 -8.90 4.41 11.90
C GLY A 242 -9.34 4.34 13.37
N GLY A 243 -8.81 5.23 14.23
CA GLY A 243 -9.10 5.30 15.66
C GLY A 243 -8.37 4.24 16.51
N GLY A 244 -7.28 3.68 15.98
CA GLY A 244 -6.47 2.69 16.68
C GLY A 244 -5.39 3.27 17.63
N PRO A 245 -4.58 2.40 18.25
CA PRO A 245 -4.63 0.93 18.17
C PRO A 245 -5.89 0.35 18.82
N LYS A 246 -6.47 -0.70 18.22
CA LYS A 246 -7.70 -1.36 18.71
C LYS A 246 -7.45 -2.71 19.38
N LEU A 247 -6.25 -3.25 19.22
CA LEU A 247 -5.84 -4.56 19.73
C LEU A 247 -4.99 -4.36 20.98
N ASP A 248 -5.23 -5.16 22.01
CA ASP A 248 -4.30 -5.24 23.14
C ASP A 248 -3.09 -6.11 22.73
N ILE A 249 -1.87 -5.75 23.10
CA ILE A 249 -0.67 -6.55 22.75
C ILE A 249 -0.75 -8.00 23.26
N THR A 250 -1.57 -8.27 24.29
CA THR A 250 -1.83 -9.64 24.76
C THR A 250 -2.54 -10.51 23.72
N GLU A 251 -3.18 -9.91 22.70
CA GLU A 251 -3.80 -10.61 21.57
C GLU A 251 -2.78 -11.01 20.48
N ALA A 252 -1.56 -10.46 20.52
CA ALA A 252 -0.54 -10.67 19.49
C ALA A 252 -0.25 -12.16 19.21
N PRO A 253 -0.10 -13.08 20.20
CA PRO A 253 0.17 -14.49 19.91
C PRO A 253 -0.90 -15.15 19.03
N ALA A 254 -2.19 -14.89 19.32
CA ALA A 254 -3.29 -15.46 18.55
C ALA A 254 -3.37 -14.82 17.15
N LEU A 255 -3.16 -13.50 17.07
CA LEU A 255 -3.17 -12.75 15.82
C LEU A 255 -2.06 -13.22 14.88
N TYR A 256 -0.83 -13.32 15.36
CA TYR A 256 0.32 -13.77 14.57
C TYR A 256 0.27 -15.26 14.22
N LYS A 257 -0.33 -16.10 15.07
CA LYS A 257 -0.66 -17.48 14.69
C LYS A 257 -1.64 -17.52 13.52
N GLY A 258 -2.65 -16.64 13.53
CA GLY A 258 -3.59 -16.46 12.43
C GLY A 258 -2.89 -16.00 11.14
N LEU A 259 -2.04 -14.97 11.23
CA LEU A 259 -1.23 -14.48 10.12
C LEU A 259 -0.41 -15.62 9.48
N GLY A 260 0.30 -16.41 10.29
CA GLY A 260 1.14 -17.50 9.78
C GLY A 260 0.39 -18.58 9.00
N GLY A 261 -0.93 -18.72 9.21
CA GLY A 261 -1.79 -19.64 8.45
C GLY A 261 -2.50 -19.02 7.25
N SER A 262 -2.43 -17.70 7.06
CA SER A 262 -3.31 -16.95 6.14
C SER A 262 -2.76 -16.78 4.72
N GLY A 263 -1.45 -16.91 4.52
CA GLY A 263 -0.79 -16.58 3.27
C GLY A 263 -0.51 -15.08 3.05
N PHE A 264 -0.86 -14.20 3.99
CA PHE A 264 -0.41 -12.81 3.98
C PHE A 264 1.03 -12.69 4.51
N ALA A 265 1.84 -11.83 3.90
CA ALA A 265 3.22 -11.63 4.33
C ALA A 265 3.33 -10.86 5.66
N SER A 266 2.37 -9.98 5.97
CA SER A 266 2.37 -9.18 7.19
C SER A 266 0.95 -8.83 7.65
N LEU A 267 0.81 -8.28 8.86
CA LEU A 267 -0.46 -7.70 9.33
C LEU A 267 -0.88 -6.50 8.46
N TYR A 268 0.09 -5.77 7.89
CA TYR A 268 -0.17 -4.63 7.01
C TYR A 268 -0.77 -5.10 5.67
N GLY A 269 -0.13 -6.10 5.05
CA GLY A 269 -0.58 -6.69 3.78
C GLY A 269 -1.90 -7.45 3.91
N ALA A 270 -2.24 -7.89 5.11
CA ALA A 270 -3.56 -8.48 5.37
C ALA A 270 -4.71 -7.46 5.31
N ARG A 271 -4.49 -6.15 5.13
CA ARG A 271 -5.57 -5.14 5.20
C ARG A 271 -6.37 -5.00 3.91
N THR A 272 -5.69 -4.90 2.77
CA THR A 272 -6.31 -4.80 1.45
C THR A 272 -5.47 -5.57 0.43
N TRP A 273 -6.02 -5.88 -0.75
CA TRP A 273 -5.22 -6.54 -1.79
C TRP A 273 -4.06 -5.65 -2.29
N ALA A 274 -4.17 -4.33 -2.16
CA ALA A 274 -3.14 -3.41 -2.64
C ALA A 274 -1.94 -3.48 -1.69
N GLU A 275 -2.24 -3.48 -0.39
CA GLU A 275 -1.23 -3.71 0.65
C GLU A 275 -0.62 -5.11 0.55
N ASP A 276 -1.43 -6.12 0.23
CA ASP A 276 -0.96 -7.49 0.00
C ASP A 276 0.06 -7.56 -1.13
N LEU A 277 -0.24 -6.94 -2.28
CA LEU A 277 0.69 -6.83 -3.41
C LEU A 277 2.01 -6.17 -3.00
N ALA A 278 1.93 -4.99 -2.37
CA ALA A 278 3.10 -4.23 -1.96
C ALA A 278 3.98 -4.97 -0.95
N GLU A 279 3.37 -5.65 0.03
CA GLU A 279 4.11 -6.43 1.04
C GLU A 279 4.69 -7.72 0.46
N LEU A 280 3.97 -8.43 -0.43
CA LEU A 280 4.48 -9.62 -1.10
C LEU A 280 5.74 -9.29 -1.92
N ALA A 281 5.67 -8.28 -2.80
CA ALA A 281 6.81 -7.87 -3.61
C ALA A 281 7.99 -7.38 -2.76
N THR A 282 7.71 -6.53 -1.75
CA THR A 282 8.74 -5.98 -0.87
C THR A 282 9.48 -7.07 -0.11
N PHE A 283 8.76 -8.01 0.50
CA PHE A 283 9.39 -9.06 1.29
C PHE A 283 9.98 -10.18 0.43
N ASP A 284 9.50 -10.42 -0.78
CA ASP A 284 10.18 -11.31 -1.72
C ASP A 284 11.59 -10.78 -2.04
N VAL A 285 11.67 -9.51 -2.45
CA VAL A 285 12.95 -8.86 -2.75
C VAL A 285 13.85 -8.87 -1.52
N LEU A 286 13.34 -8.50 -0.34
CA LEU A 286 14.12 -8.48 0.90
C LEU A 286 14.70 -9.87 1.24
N THR A 287 13.87 -10.90 1.21
CA THR A 287 14.25 -12.22 1.74
C THR A 287 14.94 -13.09 0.72
N ARG A 288 14.46 -13.14 -0.53
CA ARG A 288 15.02 -14.00 -1.59
C ARG A 288 16.13 -13.32 -2.36
N LYS A 289 15.92 -12.08 -2.84
CA LYS A 289 16.92 -11.38 -3.66
C LYS A 289 18.05 -10.80 -2.83
N LEU A 290 17.74 -10.19 -1.68
CA LEU A 290 18.74 -9.52 -0.82
C LEU A 290 19.24 -10.41 0.33
N GLY A 291 18.64 -11.59 0.54
CA GLY A 291 19.06 -12.56 1.55
C GLY A 291 18.99 -12.03 2.98
N GLN A 292 18.14 -11.03 3.25
CA GLN A 292 17.96 -10.49 4.60
C GLN A 292 16.86 -11.28 5.34
N PRO A 293 16.92 -11.36 6.68
CA PRO A 293 15.84 -11.96 7.44
C PRO A 293 14.57 -11.10 7.34
N TYR A 294 13.43 -11.76 7.52
CA TYR A 294 12.17 -11.12 7.91
C TYR A 294 11.51 -12.01 8.96
N LEU A 295 11.90 -11.76 10.21
CA LEU A 295 11.54 -12.53 11.39
C LEU A 295 10.75 -11.65 12.34
N ILE A 296 9.54 -12.06 12.69
CA ILE A 296 8.71 -11.37 13.67
C ILE A 296 8.79 -12.11 15.00
N PHE A 297 9.25 -11.44 16.05
CA PHE A 297 9.32 -11.98 17.40
C PHE A 297 8.18 -11.43 18.24
N ILE A 298 7.35 -12.33 18.77
CA ILE A 298 6.29 -12.02 19.72
C ILE A 298 6.83 -12.31 21.11
N GLN A 299 7.01 -11.27 21.91
CA GLN A 299 7.47 -11.37 23.28
C GLN A 299 6.29 -11.34 24.25
N THR A 300 6.31 -12.28 25.19
CA THR A 300 5.33 -12.43 26.27
C THR A 300 6.07 -12.63 27.60
N PRO A 301 5.39 -12.52 28.76
CA PRO A 301 5.98 -12.87 30.05
C PRO A 301 6.46 -14.33 30.15
N ALA A 302 5.92 -15.23 29.31
CA ALA A 302 6.29 -16.64 29.29
C ALA A 302 7.48 -16.95 28.37
N GLY A 303 7.88 -16.02 27.51
CA GLY A 303 8.97 -16.21 26.55
C GLY A 303 8.72 -15.51 25.22
N VAL A 304 9.59 -15.80 24.25
CA VAL A 304 9.60 -15.22 22.91
C VAL A 304 9.32 -16.32 21.88
N SER A 305 8.42 -16.05 20.93
CA SER A 305 8.10 -16.94 19.81
C SER A 305 8.35 -16.24 18.47
N PRO A 306 9.11 -16.85 17.54
CA PRO A 306 9.33 -16.29 16.21
C PRO A 306 8.23 -16.70 15.22
N LEU A 307 8.04 -15.87 14.19
CA LEU A 307 7.26 -16.14 12.99
C LEU A 307 8.06 -15.72 11.76
N GLU A 308 8.09 -16.57 10.73
CA GLU A 308 8.73 -16.29 9.43
C GLU A 308 7.67 -16.43 8.32
N PRO A 309 6.89 -15.37 8.02
CA PRO A 309 5.80 -15.47 7.05
C PRO A 309 6.26 -15.96 5.68
N MET A 310 7.42 -15.50 5.23
CA MET A 310 7.99 -15.81 3.91
C MET A 310 8.52 -17.24 3.77
N ARG A 311 8.60 -18.01 4.86
CA ARG A 311 8.88 -19.47 4.79
C ARG A 311 7.64 -20.33 4.60
N GLY A 312 6.44 -19.74 4.69
CA GLY A 312 5.17 -20.42 4.50
C GLY A 312 4.49 -20.05 3.18
N THR A 313 3.15 -20.13 3.17
CA THR A 313 2.31 -19.82 2.00
C THR A 313 2.54 -18.41 1.45
N ALA A 314 2.85 -17.43 2.30
CA ALA A 314 3.14 -16.07 1.84
C ALA A 314 4.35 -16.02 0.90
N GLY A 315 5.40 -16.81 1.17
CA GLY A 315 6.57 -16.87 0.29
C GLY A 315 6.30 -17.50 -1.07
N VAL A 316 5.35 -18.44 -1.15
CA VAL A 316 4.90 -19.01 -2.42
C VAL A 316 4.12 -17.97 -3.23
N ARG A 317 3.18 -17.28 -2.58
CA ARG A 317 2.41 -16.20 -3.22
C ARG A 317 3.31 -15.04 -3.66
N ALA A 318 4.34 -14.74 -2.88
CA ALA A 318 5.26 -13.67 -3.20
C ALA A 318 6.08 -13.99 -4.46
N ALA A 319 6.54 -15.24 -4.61
CA ALA A 319 7.21 -15.69 -5.82
C ALA A 319 6.30 -15.59 -7.06
N GLU A 320 5.02 -15.96 -6.93
CA GLU A 320 4.02 -15.82 -8.01
C GLU A 320 3.78 -14.36 -8.40
N VAL A 321 3.71 -13.45 -7.42
CA VAL A 321 3.68 -12.00 -7.70
C VAL A 321 4.90 -11.58 -8.53
N MET A 322 6.11 -12.03 -8.17
CA MET A 322 7.31 -11.65 -8.91
C MET A 322 7.30 -12.15 -10.36
N GLU A 323 6.71 -13.32 -10.63
CA GLU A 323 6.53 -13.82 -12.00
C GLU A 323 5.68 -12.85 -12.84
N TYR A 324 4.55 -12.36 -12.31
CA TYR A 324 3.74 -11.34 -13.00
C TYR A 324 4.53 -10.05 -13.26
N LEU A 325 5.33 -9.59 -12.29
CA LEU A 325 6.12 -8.37 -12.45
C LEU A 325 7.19 -8.50 -13.55
N GLU A 326 7.71 -9.70 -13.78
CA GLU A 326 8.68 -9.98 -14.85
C GLU A 326 8.05 -10.01 -16.25
N GLU A 327 6.73 -10.23 -16.35
CA GLU A 327 5.99 -10.25 -17.62
C GLU A 327 5.64 -8.86 -18.15
N ILE A 328 5.72 -7.83 -17.31
CA ILE A 328 5.43 -6.43 -17.67
C ILE A 328 6.55 -5.91 -18.58
N LYS A 329 6.22 -5.74 -19.87
CA LYS A 329 7.17 -5.39 -20.95
C LYS A 329 7.33 -3.91 -21.18
#